data_AF-A0A7Y3FCF4-F1
#
_entry.id   AF-A0A7Y3FCF4-F1
#
_cell.length_a   1.000
_cell.length_b   1.000
_cell.length_c   1.000
_cell.angle_alpha   90.00
_cell.angle_beta   90.00
_cell.angle_gamma   90.00
#
_symmetry.space_group_name_H-M   'P 1'
#
loop_
_entity.id
_entity.type
_entity.pdbx_description
1 polymer ?
#
loop_
_entity_poly.entity_id
_entity_poly.type
_entity_poly.pdbx_seq_one_letter_code
_entity_poly.pdbx_strand_id
1 'polypeptide(L)'
;MAFQTRHRDPLFDSDTQAIIERRGKELVGLTMIGLAFLVALMLGSYSPDDPNWLNATDAPASNILGPVGAAIASPLYVIAGYGSWAIAAIFGVWGLRFLFHYGEERAMSRLIFAPIGVALIAIYASTHLPGANWVHSFGLGGLFGDTVLGAILGVLPVNPGAGLKVMALVLFGGAIAMSAFVLGFSRDELWAYTRYLVGGIILLYATAMTALGRGAVGGLRMAADARTRAAERRATTEAPAVVDQSDVSPAVLRATRAYREGT
;
A
#
# COMPACT_ATOMS: atom_id res chain seq x y z
N MET A 1 -25.06 -52.67 -27.72
CA MET A 1 -25.25 -51.64 -28.75
C MET A 1 -24.34 -50.47 -28.38
N ALA A 2 -23.26 -50.26 -29.13
CA ALA A 2 -22.30 -49.20 -28.85
C ALA A 2 -22.89 -47.85 -29.30
N PHE A 3 -23.05 -46.92 -28.37
CA PHE A 3 -23.36 -45.52 -28.69
C PHE A 3 -22.15 -44.92 -29.41
N GLN A 4 -22.17 -44.88 -30.75
CA GLN A 4 -21.30 -44.00 -31.51
C GLN A 4 -21.77 -42.56 -31.29
N THR A 5 -21.12 -41.86 -30.37
CA THR A 5 -21.18 -40.40 -30.31
C THR A 5 -20.55 -39.87 -31.59
N ARG A 6 -21.41 -39.40 -32.50
CA ARG A 6 -21.05 -38.76 -33.76
C ARG A 6 -20.07 -37.62 -33.45
N HIS A 7 -18.79 -37.83 -33.76
CA HIS A 7 -17.76 -36.81 -33.68
C HIS A 7 -18.17 -35.69 -34.64
N ARG A 8 -18.72 -34.61 -34.09
CA ARG A 8 -18.98 -33.41 -34.88
C ARG A 8 -17.63 -32.74 -35.02
N ASP A 9 -17.13 -32.68 -36.25
CA ASP A 9 -15.90 -31.95 -36.55
C ASP A 9 -16.05 -30.53 -36.00
N PRO A 10 -15.09 -30.06 -35.17
CA PRO A 10 -15.18 -28.74 -34.58
C PRO A 10 -15.20 -27.67 -35.69
N LEU A 11 -16.09 -26.69 -35.54
CA LEU A 11 -16.26 -25.57 -36.50
C LEU A 11 -14.98 -24.74 -36.73
N PHE A 12 -14.00 -24.88 -35.84
CA PHE A 12 -12.68 -24.25 -35.89
C PHE A 12 -11.62 -25.28 -35.52
N ASP A 13 -10.44 -25.14 -36.09
CA ASP A 13 -9.26 -25.91 -35.70
C ASP A 13 -8.93 -25.70 -34.21
N SER A 14 -8.39 -26.72 -33.53
CA SER A 14 -8.13 -26.69 -32.07
C SER A 14 -7.24 -25.53 -31.65
N ASP A 15 -6.31 -25.13 -32.53
CA ASP A 15 -5.41 -24.01 -32.30
C ASP A 15 -6.15 -22.67 -32.31
N THR A 16 -7.15 -22.52 -33.18
CA THR A 16 -7.97 -21.30 -33.25
C THR A 16 -8.86 -21.19 -32.01
N GLN A 17 -9.43 -22.30 -31.53
CA GLN A 17 -10.22 -22.33 -30.30
C GLN A 17 -9.39 -21.95 -29.07
N ALA A 18 -8.18 -22.50 -28.95
CA ALA A 18 -7.28 -22.18 -27.84
C ALA A 18 -6.88 -20.69 -27.80
N ILE A 19 -6.63 -20.09 -28.97
CA ILE A 19 -6.32 -18.66 -29.07
C ILE A 19 -7.53 -17.81 -28.64
N ILE A 20 -8.73 -18.15 -29.12
CA ILE A 20 -9.96 -17.43 -28.77
C ILE A 20 -10.24 -17.54 -27.27
N GLU A 21 -10.08 -18.72 -26.68
CA GLU A 21 -10.28 -18.93 -25.24
C GLU A 21 -9.30 -18.08 -24.42
N ARG A 22 -8.01 -18.10 -24.78
CA ARG A 22 -6.97 -17.34 -24.08
C ARG A 22 -7.25 -15.84 -24.13
N ARG A 23 -7.56 -15.30 -25.31
CA ARG A 23 -7.86 -13.87 -25.49
C ARG A 23 -9.19 -13.47 -24.86
N GLY A 24 -10.19 -14.36 -24.87
CA GLY A 24 -11.45 -14.14 -24.18
C GLY A 24 -11.26 -13.97 -22.67
N LYS A 25 -10.42 -14.80 -22.06
CA LYS A 25 -10.08 -14.69 -20.64
C LYS A 25 -9.30 -13.41 -20.31
N GLU A 26 -8.36 -13.02 -21.17
CA GLU A 26 -7.65 -11.73 -21.03
C GLU A 26 -8.63 -10.54 -21.06
N LEU A 27 -9.61 -10.56 -21.98
CA LEU A 27 -10.62 -9.50 -22.09
C LEU A 27 -11.52 -9.44 -20.85
N VAL A 28 -11.94 -10.60 -20.32
CA VAL A 28 -12.67 -10.67 -19.05
C VAL A 28 -11.83 -10.08 -17.92
N GLY A 29 -10.54 -10.43 -17.85
CA GLY A 29 -9.60 -9.88 -16.87
C GLY A 29 -9.48 -8.36 -16.94
N LEU A 30 -9.27 -7.80 -18.13
CA LEU A 30 -9.22 -6.35 -18.36
C LEU A 30 -10.53 -5.66 -17.97
N THR A 31 -11.67 -6.25 -18.33
CA THR A 31 -12.99 -5.71 -17.98
C THR A 31 -13.17 -5.67 -16.46
N MET A 32 -12.79 -6.73 -15.76
CA MET A 32 -12.85 -6.78 -14.30
C MET A 32 -11.92 -5.75 -13.64
N ILE A 33 -10.72 -5.54 -14.17
CA ILE A 33 -9.81 -4.48 -13.68
C ILE A 33 -10.43 -3.10 -13.88
N GLY A 34 -11.05 -2.85 -15.04
CA GLY A 34 -11.79 -1.61 -15.31
C GLY A 34 -12.93 -1.40 -14.30
N LEU A 35 -13.71 -2.44 -14.03
CA LEU A 35 -14.77 -2.40 -13.01
C LEU A 35 -14.20 -2.15 -11.60
N ALA A 36 -13.07 -2.78 -11.25
CA ALA A 36 -12.41 -2.54 -9.96
C ALA A 36 -12.05 -1.06 -9.77
N PHE A 37 -11.51 -0.43 -10.82
CA PHE A 37 -11.16 0.98 -10.81
C PHE A 37 -12.40 1.88 -10.69
N LEU A 38 -13.46 1.59 -11.46
CA LEU A 38 -14.73 2.33 -11.35
C LEU A 38 -15.34 2.21 -9.95
N VAL A 39 -15.35 1.01 -9.37
CA VAL A 39 -15.84 0.77 -8.00
C VAL A 39 -14.98 1.51 -6.97
N ALA A 40 -13.66 1.50 -7.12
CA ALA A 40 -12.77 2.25 -6.23
C ALA A 40 -12.98 3.76 -6.33
N LEU A 41 -13.18 4.30 -7.54
CA LEU A 41 -13.47 5.72 -7.73
C LEU A 41 -14.80 6.11 -7.09
N MET A 42 -15.89 5.38 -7.36
CA MET A 42 -17.20 5.71 -6.78
C MET A 42 -17.21 5.63 -5.25
N LEU A 43 -16.51 4.66 -4.64
CA LEU A 43 -16.41 4.51 -3.19
C LEU A 43 -15.44 5.53 -2.58
N GLY A 44 -14.36 5.85 -3.28
CA GLY A 44 -13.36 6.84 -2.85
C GLY A 44 -13.86 8.28 -2.92
N SER A 45 -14.74 8.59 -3.86
CA SER A 45 -15.40 9.90 -3.98
C SER A 45 -16.82 9.90 -3.41
N TYR A 46 -17.13 9.00 -2.48
CA TYR A 46 -18.44 8.95 -1.85
C TYR A 46 -18.65 10.17 -0.93
N SER A 47 -19.80 10.85 -1.10
CA SER A 47 -20.27 11.88 -0.19
C SER A 47 -21.68 11.53 0.34
N PRO A 48 -21.92 11.63 1.66
CA PRO A 48 -23.26 11.45 2.24
C PRO A 48 -24.31 12.44 1.71
N ASP A 49 -23.85 13.62 1.30
CA ASP A 49 -24.69 14.71 0.80
C ASP A 49 -25.03 14.56 -0.70
N ASP A 50 -24.47 13.55 -1.38
CA ASP A 50 -24.73 13.34 -2.80
C ASP A 50 -26.18 12.89 -3.06
N PRO A 51 -26.77 13.31 -4.21
CA PRO A 51 -28.09 12.87 -4.62
C PRO A 51 -28.10 11.36 -4.80
N ASN A 52 -29.00 10.70 -4.07
CA ASN A 52 -29.18 9.26 -4.13
C ASN A 52 -30.65 8.91 -3.85
N TRP A 53 -31.01 7.62 -3.95
CA TRP A 53 -32.40 7.18 -3.75
C TRP A 53 -32.99 7.52 -2.37
N LEU A 54 -32.15 7.66 -1.34
CA LEU A 54 -32.56 7.97 0.03
C LEU A 54 -32.45 9.48 0.33
N ASN A 55 -31.75 10.25 -0.49
CA ASN A 55 -31.50 11.66 -0.32
C ASN A 55 -31.70 12.40 -1.64
N ALA A 56 -32.94 12.83 -1.90
CA ALA A 56 -33.28 13.63 -3.07
C ALA A 56 -32.91 15.09 -2.82
N THR A 57 -31.84 15.56 -3.47
CA THR A 57 -31.33 16.93 -3.42
C THR A 57 -31.13 17.47 -4.83
N ASP A 58 -31.26 18.80 -4.99
CA ASP A 58 -30.99 19.51 -6.24
C ASP A 58 -29.49 19.83 -6.42
N ALA A 59 -28.65 19.49 -5.43
CA ALA A 59 -27.21 19.71 -5.49
C ALA A 59 -26.53 18.78 -6.53
N PRO A 60 -25.52 19.26 -7.26
CA PRO A 60 -24.75 18.42 -8.16
C PRO A 60 -24.00 17.34 -7.37
N ALA A 61 -23.95 16.12 -7.90
CA ALA A 61 -23.21 15.03 -7.29
C ALA A 61 -21.72 15.35 -7.23
N SER A 62 -21.12 15.20 -6.06
CA SER A 62 -19.68 15.34 -5.81
C SER A 62 -18.90 14.09 -6.26
N ASN A 63 -19.58 12.96 -6.40
CA ASN A 63 -18.99 11.72 -6.91
C ASN A 63 -18.37 11.90 -8.29
N ILE A 64 -17.17 11.36 -8.50
CA ILE A 64 -16.42 11.48 -9.77
C ILE A 64 -17.19 10.84 -10.93
N LEU A 65 -17.99 9.80 -10.68
CA LEU A 65 -18.83 9.16 -11.69
C LEU A 65 -20.23 9.80 -11.80
N GLY A 66 -20.43 10.98 -11.19
CA GLY A 66 -21.67 11.73 -11.20
C GLY A 66 -22.80 11.05 -10.41
N PRO A 67 -24.07 11.38 -10.72
CA PRO A 67 -25.23 10.90 -9.96
C PRO A 67 -25.38 9.37 -9.95
N VAL A 68 -24.96 8.69 -11.02
CA VAL A 68 -25.01 7.23 -11.10
C VAL A 68 -24.03 6.60 -10.10
N GLY A 69 -22.81 7.13 -10.02
CA GLY A 69 -21.82 6.70 -9.03
C GLY A 69 -22.32 6.89 -7.60
N ALA A 70 -22.89 8.06 -7.31
CA ALA A 70 -23.49 8.38 -6.02
C ALA A 70 -24.64 7.41 -5.65
N ALA A 71 -25.55 7.15 -6.60
CA ALA A 71 -26.69 6.27 -6.38
C ALA A 71 -26.29 4.82 -6.06
N ILE A 72 -25.20 4.31 -6.65
CA ILE A 72 -24.70 2.95 -6.38
C ILE A 72 -23.82 2.94 -5.11
N ALA A 73 -22.97 3.96 -4.90
CA ALA A 73 -22.04 4.00 -3.77
C ALA A 73 -22.79 4.12 -2.43
N SER A 74 -23.86 4.90 -2.40
CA SER A 74 -24.67 5.15 -1.20
C SER A 74 -25.16 3.85 -0.52
N PRO A 75 -25.92 2.94 -1.16
CA PRO A 75 -26.37 1.71 -0.52
C PRO A 75 -25.21 0.79 -0.15
N LEU A 76 -24.11 0.75 -0.93
CA LEU A 76 -22.95 -0.06 -0.58
C LEU A 76 -22.28 0.41 0.72
N TYR A 77 -22.11 1.72 0.89
CA TYR A 77 -21.56 2.31 2.12
C TYR A 77 -22.53 2.19 3.30
N VAL A 78 -23.83 2.41 3.08
CA VAL A 78 -24.85 2.29 4.14
C VAL A 78 -24.96 0.85 4.64
N ILE A 79 -24.95 -0.14 3.74
CA ILE A 79 -25.10 -1.55 4.11
C ILE A 79 -23.79 -2.09 4.68
N ALA A 80 -22.67 -1.95 3.96
CA ALA A 80 -21.42 -2.65 4.26
C ALA A 80 -20.28 -1.74 4.75
N GLY A 81 -20.47 -0.41 4.76
CA GLY A 81 -19.43 0.55 5.16
C GLY A 81 -18.13 0.36 4.38
N TYR A 82 -17.01 0.38 5.09
CA TYR A 82 -15.69 0.07 4.53
C TYR A 82 -15.56 -1.37 4.02
N GLY A 83 -16.44 -2.29 4.43
CA GLY A 83 -16.51 -3.64 3.84
C GLY A 83 -16.81 -3.63 2.34
N SER A 84 -17.49 -2.60 1.83
CA SER A 84 -17.76 -2.44 0.40
C SER A 84 -16.49 -2.37 -0.47
N TRP A 85 -15.36 -1.89 0.07
CA TRP A 85 -14.07 -1.85 -0.64
C TRP A 85 -13.55 -3.23 -1.03
N ALA A 86 -13.98 -4.28 -0.33
CA ALA A 86 -13.65 -5.65 -0.70
C ALA A 86 -14.17 -6.00 -2.10
N ILE A 87 -15.26 -5.37 -2.56
CA ILE A 87 -15.81 -5.57 -3.91
C ILE A 87 -14.79 -5.10 -4.96
N ALA A 88 -14.20 -3.91 -4.77
CA ALA A 88 -13.14 -3.41 -5.65
C ALA A 88 -11.92 -4.35 -5.65
N ALA A 89 -11.49 -4.82 -4.48
CA ALA A 89 -10.38 -5.75 -4.36
C ALA A 89 -10.66 -7.10 -5.06
N ILE A 90 -11.88 -7.63 -4.95
CA ILE A 90 -12.30 -8.87 -5.60
C ILE A 90 -12.24 -8.72 -7.12
N PHE A 91 -12.82 -7.64 -7.67
CA PHE A 91 -12.74 -7.37 -9.11
C PHE A 91 -11.29 -7.20 -9.58
N GLY A 92 -10.47 -6.47 -8.83
CA GLY A 92 -9.08 -6.20 -9.20
C GLY A 92 -8.21 -7.46 -9.20
N VAL A 93 -8.26 -8.24 -8.12
CA VAL A 93 -7.43 -9.45 -7.99
C VAL A 93 -7.85 -10.53 -8.98
N TRP A 94 -9.16 -10.79 -9.13
CA TRP A 94 -9.62 -11.76 -10.13
C TRP A 94 -9.37 -11.26 -11.55
N GLY A 95 -9.53 -9.96 -11.80
CA GLY A 95 -9.19 -9.37 -13.09
C GLY A 95 -7.71 -9.58 -13.46
N LEU A 96 -6.79 -9.37 -12.51
CA LEU A 96 -5.37 -9.69 -12.71
C LEU A 96 -5.13 -11.18 -12.91
N ARG A 97 -5.82 -12.06 -12.19
CA ARG A 97 -5.72 -13.51 -12.34
C ARG A 97 -6.15 -13.98 -13.73
N PHE A 98 -7.27 -13.47 -14.24
CA PHE A 98 -7.73 -13.75 -15.60
C PHE A 98 -6.79 -13.17 -16.66
N LEU A 99 -6.25 -11.96 -16.42
CA LEU A 99 -5.31 -11.32 -17.34
C LEU A 99 -3.99 -12.09 -17.47
N PHE A 100 -3.50 -12.67 -16.37
CA PHE A 100 -2.25 -13.43 -16.34
C PHE A 100 -2.46 -14.95 -16.42
N HIS A 101 -3.68 -15.42 -16.68
CA HIS A 101 -4.07 -16.85 -16.69
C HIS A 101 -3.61 -17.62 -15.44
N TYR A 102 -3.68 -16.96 -14.28
CA TYR A 102 -3.17 -17.49 -13.03
C TYR A 102 -4.31 -17.93 -12.10
N GLY A 103 -4.57 -19.24 -12.06
CA GLY A 103 -5.53 -19.83 -11.14
C GLY A 103 -7.00 -19.48 -11.42
N GLU A 104 -7.30 -19.07 -12.67
CA GLU A 104 -8.61 -18.63 -13.15
C GLU A 104 -9.66 -19.75 -13.09
N GLU A 105 -9.25 -21.02 -13.16
CA GLU A 105 -10.11 -22.20 -13.06
C GLU A 105 -10.84 -22.28 -11.72
N ARG A 106 -10.30 -21.62 -10.69
CA ARG A 106 -10.87 -21.58 -9.34
C ARG A 106 -11.96 -20.52 -9.20
N ALA A 107 -12.09 -19.57 -10.15
CA ALA A 107 -12.94 -18.39 -10.04
C ALA A 107 -14.36 -18.70 -9.55
N MET A 108 -15.07 -19.62 -10.23
CA MET A 108 -16.45 -19.95 -9.86
C MET A 108 -16.57 -20.50 -8.44
N SER A 109 -15.67 -21.41 -8.05
CA SER A 109 -15.69 -22.03 -6.72
C SER A 109 -15.36 -21.07 -5.58
N ARG A 110 -14.68 -19.95 -5.87
CA ARG A 110 -14.26 -18.97 -4.85
C ARG A 110 -15.15 -17.73 -4.82
N LEU A 111 -15.57 -17.23 -5.99
CA LEU A 111 -16.43 -16.05 -6.11
C LEU A 111 -17.84 -16.27 -5.58
N ILE A 112 -18.33 -17.51 -5.54
CA ILE A 112 -19.62 -17.81 -4.91
C ILE A 112 -19.63 -17.45 -3.41
N PHE A 113 -18.46 -17.44 -2.76
CA PHE A 113 -18.29 -17.04 -1.36
C PHE A 113 -17.96 -15.54 -1.19
N ALA A 114 -17.85 -14.78 -2.29
CA ALA A 114 -17.54 -13.35 -2.24
C ALA A 114 -18.48 -12.54 -1.32
N PRO A 115 -19.81 -12.74 -1.34
CA PRO A 115 -20.71 -12.03 -0.42
C PRO A 115 -20.38 -12.30 1.06
N ILE A 116 -19.96 -13.52 1.40
CA ILE A 116 -19.57 -13.90 2.77
C ILE A 116 -18.25 -13.21 3.15
N GLY A 117 -17.30 -13.12 2.22
CA GLY A 117 -16.06 -12.36 2.43
C GLY A 117 -16.32 -10.88 2.70
N VAL A 118 -17.15 -10.23 1.88
CA VAL A 118 -17.57 -8.83 2.07
C VAL A 118 -18.26 -8.65 3.41
N ALA A 119 -19.20 -9.54 3.76
CA ALA A 119 -19.91 -9.52 5.03
C ALA A 119 -18.95 -9.62 6.23
N LEU A 120 -17.98 -10.54 6.22
CA LEU A 120 -17.01 -10.67 7.31
C LEU A 120 -16.13 -9.43 7.47
N ILE A 121 -15.71 -8.80 6.38
CA ILE A 121 -14.94 -7.55 6.43
C ILE A 121 -15.79 -6.41 6.99
N ALA A 122 -17.07 -6.33 6.61
CA ALA A 122 -18.01 -5.35 7.17
C ALA A 122 -18.20 -5.55 8.69
N ILE A 123 -18.45 -6.78 9.15
CA ILE A 123 -18.61 -7.07 10.59
C ILE A 123 -17.30 -6.75 11.33
N TYR A 124 -16.15 -7.12 10.77
CA TYR A 124 -14.86 -6.78 11.35
C TYR A 124 -14.64 -5.26 11.43
N ALA A 125 -14.98 -4.50 10.39
CA ALA A 125 -14.86 -3.04 10.40
C ALA A 125 -15.71 -2.42 11.52
N SER A 126 -16.87 -2.98 11.82
CA SER A 126 -17.76 -2.53 12.91
C SER A 126 -17.14 -2.68 14.31
N THR A 127 -16.07 -3.46 14.46
CA THR A 127 -15.35 -3.57 15.73
C THR A 127 -14.44 -2.37 16.03
N HIS A 128 -14.23 -1.49 15.05
CA HIS A 128 -13.38 -0.30 15.15
C HIS A 128 -14.22 0.95 15.36
N LEU A 129 -13.72 1.85 16.20
CA LEU A 129 -14.36 3.14 16.42
C LEU A 129 -14.20 4.03 15.18
N PRO A 130 -15.28 4.65 14.69
CA PRO A 130 -15.18 5.66 13.64
C PRO A 130 -14.33 6.85 14.08
N GLY A 131 -13.62 7.46 13.12
CA GLY A 131 -12.87 8.70 13.37
C GLY A 131 -13.79 9.91 13.55
N ALA A 132 -13.25 11.02 14.04
CA ALA A 132 -14.02 12.24 14.35
C ALA A 132 -14.80 12.84 13.15
N ASN A 133 -14.36 12.56 11.93
CA ASN A 133 -14.99 13.06 10.70
C ASN A 133 -16.06 12.12 10.14
N TRP A 134 -16.37 11.03 10.83
CA TRP A 134 -17.40 10.09 10.40
C TRP A 134 -18.79 10.61 10.76
N VAL A 135 -19.54 11.04 9.76
CA VAL A 135 -20.83 11.74 9.93
C VAL A 135 -22.04 10.79 9.97
N HIS A 136 -21.83 9.50 9.75
CA HIS A 136 -22.93 8.52 9.74
C HIS A 136 -23.31 8.07 11.15
N SER A 137 -24.60 7.75 11.34
CA SER A 137 -25.13 7.19 12.58
C SER A 137 -24.76 5.71 12.81
N PHE A 138 -24.20 5.06 11.78
CA PHE A 138 -23.71 3.68 11.82
C PHE A 138 -22.18 3.65 11.83
N GLY A 139 -21.59 2.55 12.29
CA GLY A 139 -20.16 2.32 12.40
C GLY A 139 -19.46 2.02 11.07
N LEU A 140 -18.17 1.72 11.13
CA LEU A 140 -17.33 1.57 9.95
C LEU A 140 -17.71 0.37 9.05
N GLY A 141 -18.48 -0.57 9.56
CA GLY A 141 -18.99 -1.71 8.78
C GLY A 141 -20.39 -1.56 8.23
N GLY A 142 -20.97 -0.36 8.30
CA GLY A 142 -22.34 -0.13 7.86
C GLY A 142 -23.38 -0.76 8.79
N LEU A 143 -24.65 -0.57 8.44
CA LEU A 143 -25.78 -1.10 9.21
C LEU A 143 -25.73 -2.63 9.36
N PHE A 144 -25.28 -3.35 8.33
CA PHE A 144 -25.19 -4.80 8.39
C PHE A 144 -24.16 -5.25 9.43
N GLY A 145 -22.94 -4.71 9.36
CA GLY A 145 -21.86 -5.08 10.28
C GLY A 145 -22.21 -4.77 11.72
N ASP A 146 -22.76 -3.58 11.98
CA ASP A 146 -23.19 -3.15 13.32
C ASP A 146 -24.31 -4.04 13.87
N THR A 147 -25.31 -4.37 13.04
CA THR A 147 -26.45 -5.19 13.47
C THR A 147 -26.00 -6.61 13.82
N VAL A 148 -25.15 -7.21 13.00
CA VAL A 148 -24.66 -8.58 13.24
C VAL A 148 -23.73 -8.60 14.45
N LEU A 149 -22.80 -7.64 14.56
CA LEU A 149 -21.90 -7.56 15.72
C LEU A 149 -22.69 -7.30 17.01
N GLY A 150 -23.67 -6.40 16.97
CA GLY A 150 -24.56 -6.10 18.08
C GLY A 150 -25.38 -7.31 18.51
N ALA A 151 -25.91 -8.09 17.57
CA ALA A 151 -26.64 -9.32 17.85
C ALA A 151 -25.73 -10.38 18.52
N ILE A 152 -24.51 -10.57 18.03
CA ILE A 152 -23.54 -11.50 18.62
C ILE A 152 -23.18 -11.09 20.06
N LEU A 153 -22.86 -9.80 20.27
CA LEU A 153 -22.50 -9.30 21.60
C LEU A 153 -23.69 -9.29 22.57
N GLY A 154 -24.91 -9.11 22.08
CA GLY A 154 -26.12 -9.13 22.90
C GLY A 154 -26.49 -10.51 23.45
N VAL A 155 -26.08 -11.59 22.77
CA VAL A 155 -26.34 -12.97 23.21
C VAL A 155 -25.23 -13.50 24.12
N LEU A 156 -24.01 -12.96 24.02
CA LEU A 156 -22.88 -13.43 24.81
C LEU A 156 -22.97 -12.94 26.27
N PRO A 157 -22.94 -13.84 27.27
CA PRO A 157 -22.99 -13.48 28.69
C PRO A 157 -21.60 -13.02 29.18
N VAL A 158 -21.02 -12.01 28.52
CA VAL A 158 -19.68 -11.49 28.81
C VAL A 158 -19.72 -9.97 28.93
N ASN A 159 -18.70 -9.41 29.59
CA ASN A 159 -18.54 -7.95 29.61
C ASN A 159 -18.41 -7.41 28.16
N PRO A 160 -19.20 -6.40 27.74
CA PRO A 160 -19.20 -5.91 26.37
C PRO A 160 -17.82 -5.51 25.83
N GLY A 161 -16.97 -4.90 26.67
CA GLY A 161 -15.63 -4.49 26.26
C GLY A 161 -14.67 -5.67 26.06
N ALA A 162 -14.80 -6.71 26.88
CA ALA A 162 -14.02 -7.94 26.71
C ALA A 162 -14.51 -8.77 25.51
N GLY A 163 -15.84 -8.90 25.36
CA GLY A 163 -16.47 -9.60 24.25
C GLY A 163 -16.12 -8.98 22.90
N LEU A 164 -16.13 -7.64 22.81
CA LEU A 164 -15.74 -6.93 21.59
C LEU A 164 -14.30 -7.22 21.18
N LYS A 165 -13.33 -7.20 22.12
CA LYS A 165 -11.91 -7.48 21.81
C LYS A 165 -11.69 -8.90 21.31
N VAL A 166 -12.32 -9.88 21.96
CA VAL A 166 -12.24 -11.28 21.54
C VAL A 166 -12.87 -11.45 20.16
N MET A 167 -14.05 -10.85 19.94
CA MET A 167 -14.74 -10.91 18.66
C MET A 167 -13.94 -10.25 17.54
N ALA A 168 -13.32 -9.09 17.81
CA ALA A 168 -12.44 -8.42 16.86
C ALA A 168 -11.28 -9.31 16.42
N LEU A 169 -10.65 -10.05 17.35
CA LEU A 169 -9.57 -10.98 17.01
C LEU A 169 -10.05 -12.17 16.18
N VAL A 170 -11.20 -12.76 16.53
CA VAL A 170 -11.80 -13.88 15.80
C VAL A 170 -12.22 -13.44 14.39
N LEU A 171 -12.90 -12.29 14.28
CA LEU A 171 -13.33 -11.72 13.01
C LEU A 171 -12.14 -11.30 12.14
N PHE A 172 -11.06 -10.79 12.74
CA PHE A 172 -9.83 -10.49 12.00
C PHE A 172 -9.26 -11.75 11.33
N GLY A 173 -9.08 -12.83 12.10
CA GLY A 173 -8.60 -14.10 11.56
C GLY A 173 -9.56 -14.68 10.51
N GLY A 174 -10.87 -14.65 10.78
CA GLY A 174 -11.91 -15.10 9.85
C GLY A 174 -11.96 -14.29 8.56
N ALA A 175 -11.87 -12.96 8.65
CA ALA A 175 -11.85 -12.06 7.50
C ALA A 175 -10.60 -12.28 6.65
N ILE A 176 -9.41 -12.44 7.24
CA ILE A 176 -8.19 -12.77 6.50
C ILE A 176 -8.32 -14.12 5.79
N ALA A 177 -8.74 -15.16 6.51
CA ALA A 177 -8.87 -16.50 5.95
C ALA A 177 -9.90 -16.54 4.81
N MET A 178 -11.06 -15.92 5.01
CA MET A 178 -12.10 -15.84 3.98
C MET A 178 -11.66 -14.98 2.79
N SER A 179 -11.00 -13.85 3.02
CA SER A 179 -10.48 -13.01 1.94
C SER A 179 -9.43 -13.76 1.12
N ALA A 180 -8.49 -14.44 1.76
CA ALA A 180 -7.52 -15.28 1.07
C ALA A 180 -8.21 -16.36 0.22
N PHE A 181 -9.24 -17.01 0.77
CA PHE A 181 -10.02 -18.01 0.07
C PHE A 181 -10.78 -17.43 -1.14
N VAL A 182 -11.51 -16.33 -0.96
CA VAL A 182 -12.35 -15.68 -1.99
C VAL A 182 -11.48 -15.11 -3.10
N LEU A 183 -10.34 -14.52 -2.77
CA LEU A 183 -9.35 -14.03 -3.74
C LEU A 183 -8.58 -15.16 -4.43
N GLY A 184 -8.82 -16.41 -4.03
CA GLY A 184 -8.31 -17.62 -4.68
C GLY A 184 -6.87 -17.97 -4.33
N PHE A 185 -6.31 -17.43 -3.25
CA PHE A 185 -4.95 -17.74 -2.82
C PHE A 185 -4.84 -19.22 -2.42
N SER A 186 -3.82 -19.89 -2.96
CA SER A 186 -3.45 -21.25 -2.52
C SER A 186 -2.47 -21.20 -1.35
N ARG A 187 -2.33 -22.33 -0.63
CA ARG A 187 -1.36 -22.42 0.48
C ARG A 187 0.08 -22.22 0.00
N ASP A 188 0.41 -22.76 -1.16
CA ASP A 188 1.74 -22.64 -1.76
C ASP A 188 2.03 -21.20 -2.20
N GLU A 189 1.05 -20.53 -2.80
CA GLU A 189 1.11 -19.09 -3.10
C GLU A 189 1.35 -18.27 -1.82
N LEU A 190 0.56 -18.51 -0.78
CA LEU A 190 0.65 -17.77 0.46
C LEU A 190 2.01 -17.96 1.14
N TRP A 191 2.53 -19.18 1.14
CA TRP A 191 3.85 -19.47 1.69
C TRP A 191 4.97 -18.83 0.88
N ALA A 192 4.88 -18.88 -0.45
CA ALA A 192 5.84 -18.23 -1.34
C ALA A 192 5.84 -16.71 -1.09
N TYR A 193 4.68 -16.06 -1.11
CA TYR A 193 4.56 -14.61 -0.86
C TYR A 193 5.04 -14.22 0.53
N THR A 194 4.70 -14.99 1.57
CA THR A 194 5.18 -14.76 2.93
C THR A 194 6.71 -14.83 2.99
N ARG A 195 7.32 -15.84 2.36
CA ARG A 195 8.77 -16.00 2.33
C ARG A 195 9.47 -14.87 1.58
N TYR A 196 8.91 -14.44 0.45
CA TYR A 196 9.42 -13.28 -0.30
C TYR A 196 9.30 -11.98 0.49
N LEU A 197 8.17 -11.78 1.19
CA LEU A 197 7.91 -10.58 1.99
C LEU A 197 8.87 -10.51 3.20
N VAL A 198 9.04 -11.61 3.93
CA VAL A 198 10.00 -11.70 5.04
C VAL A 198 11.43 -11.51 4.55
N GLY A 199 11.82 -12.17 3.45
CA GLY A 199 13.14 -11.98 2.85
C GLY A 199 13.40 -10.54 2.40
N GLY A 200 12.39 -9.89 1.79
CA GLY A 200 12.44 -8.49 1.38
C GLY A 200 12.58 -7.53 2.56
N ILE A 201 11.83 -7.74 3.65
CA ILE A 201 11.96 -6.95 4.88
C ILE A 201 13.36 -7.10 5.48
N ILE A 202 13.90 -8.33 5.53
CA ILE A 202 15.26 -8.58 6.04
C ILE A 202 16.29 -7.86 5.18
N LEU A 203 16.17 -7.91 3.85
CA LEU A 203 17.08 -7.22 2.94
C LEU A 203 16.97 -5.69 3.06
N LEU A 204 15.75 -5.16 3.16
CA LEU A 204 15.51 -3.73 3.38
C LEU A 204 16.12 -3.25 4.71
N TYR A 205 15.93 -4.03 5.77
CA TYR A 205 16.55 -3.74 7.07
C TYR A 205 18.08 -3.80 7.00
N ALA A 206 18.64 -4.85 6.39
CA ALA A 206 20.08 -5.01 6.24
C ALA A 206 20.71 -3.89 5.42
N THR A 207 20.06 -3.49 4.31
CA THR A 207 20.53 -2.38 3.47
C THR A 207 20.44 -1.04 4.19
N ALA A 208 19.35 -0.77 4.92
CA ALA A 208 19.21 0.43 5.75
C ALA A 208 20.29 0.50 6.83
N MET A 209 20.51 -0.59 7.57
CA MET A 209 21.54 -0.66 8.61
C MET A 209 22.96 -0.51 8.03
N THR A 210 23.22 -1.11 6.87
CA THR A 210 24.52 -0.98 6.20
C THR A 210 24.74 0.45 5.68
N ALA A 211 23.70 1.11 5.17
CA ALA A 211 23.77 2.50 4.73
C ALA A 211 24.06 3.44 5.90
N LEU A 212 23.39 3.26 7.04
CA LEU A 212 23.65 4.02 8.27
C LEU A 212 25.07 3.79 8.80
N GLY A 213 25.53 2.54 8.82
CA GLY A 213 26.91 2.21 9.24
C GLY A 213 27.98 2.83 8.33
N ARG A 214 27.79 2.75 7.01
CA ARG A 214 28.69 3.42 6.04
C ARG A 214 28.64 4.95 6.16
N GLY A 215 27.46 5.52 6.42
CA GLY A 215 27.28 6.95 6.67
C GLY A 215 28.00 7.43 7.93
N ALA A 216 27.92 6.67 9.03
CA ALA A 216 28.62 6.99 10.28
C ALA A 216 30.14 6.91 10.14
N VAL A 217 30.66 5.85 9.50
CA VAL A 217 32.11 5.70 9.26
C VAL A 217 32.63 6.76 8.28
N GLY A 218 31.86 7.08 7.23
CA GLY A 218 32.19 8.14 6.28
C GLY A 218 32.20 9.53 6.93
N GLY A 219 31.22 9.83 7.79
CA GLY A 219 31.15 11.08 8.54
C GLY A 219 32.29 11.25 9.54
N LEU A 220 32.66 10.17 10.25
CA LEU A 220 33.81 10.18 11.15
C LEU A 220 35.13 10.41 10.41
N ARG A 221 35.34 9.76 9.25
CA ARG A 221 36.53 9.98 8.41
C ARG A 221 36.61 11.42 7.90
N MET A 222 35.50 11.97 7.39
CA MET A 222 35.47 13.37 6.95
C MET A 222 35.72 14.36 8.10
N ALA A 223 35.17 14.09 9.29
CA ALA A 223 35.43 14.91 10.46
C ALA A 223 36.91 14.84 10.91
N ALA A 224 37.53 13.66 10.83
CA ALA A 224 38.95 13.48 11.11
C ALA A 224 39.83 14.25 10.09
N ASP A 225 39.53 14.13 8.79
CA ASP A 225 40.24 14.84 7.72
C ASP A 225 40.06 16.37 7.80
N ALA A 226 38.89 16.85 8.24
CA ALA A 226 38.66 18.27 8.46
C ALA A 226 39.48 18.79 9.65
N ARG A 227 39.63 17.98 10.71
CA ARG A 227 40.45 18.32 11.88
C ARG A 227 41.94 18.36 11.55
N THR A 228 42.44 17.40 10.77
CA THR A 228 43.86 17.39 10.35
C THR A 228 44.18 18.61 9.49
N ARG A 229 43.34 18.94 8.51
CA ARG A 229 43.48 20.16 7.69
C ARG A 229 43.41 21.44 8.51
N ALA A 230 42.54 21.49 9.52
CA ALA A 230 42.47 22.63 10.44
C ALA A 230 43.72 22.76 11.31
N ALA A 231 44.30 21.64 11.76
CA ALA A 231 45.55 21.61 12.51
C ALA A 231 46.75 22.03 11.65
N GLU A 232 46.83 21.56 10.41
CA GLU A 232 47.87 21.98 9.44
C GLU A 232 47.82 23.49 9.19
N ARG A 233 46.62 24.06 8.96
CA ARG A 233 46.45 25.52 8.79
C ARG A 233 46.90 26.30 10.03
N ARG A 234 46.64 25.79 11.23
CA ARG A 234 47.11 26.40 12.49
C ARG A 234 48.63 26.32 12.59
N ALA A 235 49.24 25.17 12.29
CA ALA A 235 50.69 25.01 12.30
C ALA A 235 51.39 25.91 11.27
N THR A 236 50.80 26.17 10.10
CA THR A 236 51.33 27.14 9.14
C THR A 236 51.18 28.59 9.63
N THR A 237 50.18 28.88 10.46
CA THR A 237 49.95 30.22 11.03
C THR A 237 50.81 30.48 12.29
N GLU A 238 51.10 29.44 13.08
CA GLU A 238 51.94 29.47 14.28
C GLU A 238 53.41 29.21 14.02
N ALA A 239 53.79 28.73 12.83
CA ALA A 239 55.19 28.73 12.43
C ALA A 239 55.69 30.17 12.55
N PRO A 240 56.69 30.45 13.43
CA PRO A 240 57.25 31.78 13.51
C PRO A 240 57.68 32.14 12.09
N ALA A 241 57.29 33.31 11.60
CA ALA A 241 57.84 33.85 10.38
C ALA A 241 59.36 33.84 10.57
N VAL A 242 60.02 32.80 10.05
CA VAL A 242 61.45 32.80 9.86
C VAL A 242 61.61 33.82 8.75
N VAL A 243 61.73 35.08 9.16
CA VAL A 243 62.21 36.15 8.31
C VAL A 243 63.59 35.70 7.91
N ASP A 244 63.68 35.13 6.71
CA ASP A 244 64.95 34.84 6.10
C ASP A 244 65.68 36.19 5.98
N GLN A 245 66.74 36.36 6.78
CA GLN A 245 67.56 37.57 6.73
C GLN A 245 68.26 37.72 5.38
N SER A 246 68.17 36.74 4.48
CA SER A 246 68.66 36.83 3.11
C SER A 246 67.83 37.75 2.21
N ASP A 247 66.60 38.12 2.60
CA ASP A 247 65.72 39.04 1.85
C ASP A 247 65.81 40.51 2.31
N VAL A 248 66.76 40.85 3.19
CA VAL A 248 67.03 42.26 3.50
C VAL A 248 67.83 42.88 2.35
N SER A 249 67.14 43.65 1.50
CA SER A 249 67.75 44.39 0.40
C SER A 249 69.03 45.12 0.87
N PRO A 250 70.17 44.98 0.17
CA PRO A 250 71.45 45.60 0.55
C PRO A 250 71.41 47.14 0.57
N ALA A 251 70.32 47.75 0.12
CA ALA A 251 70.03 49.17 0.29
C ALA A 251 69.67 49.54 1.75
N VAL A 252 68.92 48.67 2.45
CA VAL A 252 68.46 48.93 3.83
C VAL A 252 69.63 48.82 4.81
N LEU A 253 70.53 47.86 4.61
CA LEU A 253 71.75 47.70 5.40
C LEU A 253 72.74 48.87 5.21
N ARG A 254 72.77 49.47 4.01
CA ARG A 254 73.58 50.66 3.73
C ARG A 254 73.03 51.91 4.42
N ALA A 255 71.71 52.09 4.44
CA ALA A 255 71.07 53.22 5.11
C ALA A 255 71.30 53.18 6.65
N THR A 256 71.27 52.00 7.26
CA THR A 256 71.54 51.85 8.70
C THR A 256 73.01 52.04 9.06
N ARG A 257 73.95 51.68 8.17
CA ARG A 257 75.39 51.93 8.39
C ARG A 257 75.73 53.42 8.25
N ALA A 258 75.13 54.13 7.29
CA ALA A 258 75.33 55.57 7.10
C ALA A 258 74.85 56.42 8.29
N TYR A 259 73.81 55.99 8.99
CA TYR A 259 73.34 56.65 10.22
C TYR A 259 74.30 56.44 11.40
N ARG A 260 75.03 55.32 11.43
CA ARG A 260 75.93 54.95 12.55
C ARG A 260 77.31 55.61 12.48
N GLU A 261 77.75 55.98 11.28
CA GLU A 261 79.04 56.63 11.03
C GLU A 261 78.92 58.17 10.94
N GLY A 262 77.70 58.71 11.12
CA GLY A 262 77.38 60.15 11.11
C GLY A 262 77.21 60.80 12.49
N THR A 263 77.62 60.13 13.56
CA THR A 263 77.69 60.62 14.95
C THR A 263 79.01 60.22 15.57
#